data_AF-A0AAU3ULD0-F1
#
_entry.id   AF-A0AAU3ULD0-F1
#
_cell.length_a   1.000
_cell.length_b   1.000
_cell.length_c   1.000
_cell.angle_alpha   90.00
_cell.angle_beta   90.00
_cell.angle_gamma   90.00
#
_symmetry.space_group_name_H-M   'P 1'
#
loop_
_entity.id
_entity.type
_entity.pdbx_description
1 polymer ?
#
loop_
_entity_poly.entity_id
_entity_poly.type
_entity_poly.pdbx_seq_one_letter_code
_entity_poly.pdbx_strand_id
1 'polypeptide(L)' 'MLTDHDARHAVITAIEAGEASRHEFDIDAIVSDIREVTGDYNVEAVDAAEFWTVVARHAR' A
#
# COMPACT_ATOMS: atom_id res chain seq x y z
N MET A 1 -1.01 14.42 10.12
CA MET A 1 -1.53 13.03 10.20
C MET A 1 -1.99 12.68 8.81
N LEU A 2 -1.45 11.59 8.27
CA LEU A 2 -1.95 11.04 7.01
C LEU A 2 -3.28 10.34 7.29
N THR A 3 -4.13 10.28 6.29
CA THR A 3 -5.43 9.61 6.38
C THR A 3 -5.43 8.30 5.61
N ASP A 4 -6.43 7.46 5.88
CA ASP A 4 -6.70 6.25 5.09
C ASP A 4 -6.80 6.57 3.58
N HIS A 5 -7.44 7.68 3.23
CA HIS A 5 -7.55 8.14 1.86
C HIS A 5 -6.19 8.50 1.24
N ASP A 6 -5.28 9.10 2.01
CA ASP A 6 -3.93 9.42 1.53
C ASP A 6 -3.10 8.15 1.29
N ALA A 7 -3.18 7.18 2.20
CA ALA A 7 -2.51 5.88 2.03
C ALA A 7 -3.06 5.11 0.82
N ARG A 8 -4.39 5.06 0.65
CA ARG A 8 -5.02 4.43 -0.53
C ARG A 8 -4.50 5.03 -1.82
N HIS A 9 -4.44 6.37 -1.88
CA HIS A 9 -3.97 7.06 -3.07
C HIS A 9 -2.49 6.74 -3.34
N ALA A 10 -1.64 6.77 -2.31
CA ALA A 10 -0.22 6.44 -2.44
C ALA A 10 0.02 4.98 -2.90
N VAL A 11 -0.70 4.01 -2.32
CA VAL A 11 -0.64 2.60 -2.73
C VAL A 11 -1.05 2.44 -4.19
N ILE A 12 -2.16 3.05 -4.60
CA ILE A 12 -2.64 3.00 -5.98
C ILE A 12 -1.60 3.59 -6.94
N THR A 13 -1.06 4.77 -6.60
CA THR A 13 -0.03 5.42 -7.43
C THR A 13 1.21 4.55 -7.55
N ALA A 14 1.66 3.90 -6.47
CA ALA A 14 2.81 3.01 -6.50
C ALA A 14 2.58 1.77 -7.38
N ILE A 15 1.41 1.13 -7.26
CA ILE A 15 1.03 -0.04 -8.07
C ILE A 15 0.97 0.32 -9.56
N GLU A 16 0.28 1.41 -9.90
CA GLU A 16 0.12 1.84 -11.30
C GLU A 16 1.43 2.38 -11.91
N ALA A 17 2.36 2.86 -11.09
CA ALA A 17 3.72 3.19 -11.53
C ALA A 17 4.57 1.95 -11.82
N GLY A 18 4.27 0.81 -11.18
CA GLY A 18 4.96 -0.47 -11.34
C GLY A 18 4.45 -1.35 -12.50
N GLU A 19 3.70 -0.77 -13.44
CA GLU A 19 3.06 -1.46 -14.58
C GLU A 19 1.99 -2.50 -14.21
N ALA A 20 1.59 -2.59 -12.94
CA ALA A 20 0.50 -3.44 -12.48
C ALA A 20 -0.82 -2.65 -12.36
N SER A 21 -1.95 -3.34 -12.46
CA SER A 21 -3.26 -2.72 -12.27
C SER A 21 -3.69 -2.80 -10.80
N ARG A 22 -4.15 -1.68 -10.23
CA ARG A 22 -4.76 -1.65 -8.88
C ARG A 22 -5.90 -2.67 -8.69
N HIS A 23 -6.54 -3.11 -9.77
CA HIS A 23 -7.62 -4.07 -9.74
C HIS A 23 -7.17 -5.50 -9.44
N GLU A 24 -5.88 -5.77 -9.57
CA GLU A 24 -5.25 -7.06 -9.26
C GLU A 24 -4.94 -7.21 -7.76
N PHE A 25 -5.21 -6.19 -6.94
CA PHE A 25 -4.83 -6.17 -5.52
C PHE A 25 -5.98 -5.74 -4.62
N ASP A 26 -5.95 -6.19 -3.36
CA ASP A 26 -6.82 -5.68 -2.31
C ASP A 26 -6.19 -4.45 -1.63
N ILE A 27 -6.53 -3.26 -2.14
CA ILE A 27 -5.98 -1.99 -1.66
C ILE A 27 -6.33 -1.74 -0.18
N ASP A 28 -7.51 -2.16 0.25
CA ASP A 28 -8.00 -1.93 1.61
C ASP A 28 -7.18 -2.77 2.61
N ALA A 29 -6.91 -4.03 2.24
CA ALA A 29 -6.05 -4.91 3.04
C ALA A 29 -4.60 -4.40 3.08
N ILE A 30 -4.05 -3.93 1.96
CA ILE A 30 -2.69 -3.35 1.91
C ILE A 30 -2.58 -2.13 2.82
N VAL A 31 -3.54 -1.21 2.79
CA VAL A 31 -3.54 -0.01 3.63
C VAL A 31 -3.68 -0.37 5.11
N SER A 32 -4.49 -1.39 5.44
CA SER A 32 -4.59 -1.91 6.80
C SER A 32 -3.24 -2.45 7.30
N ASP A 33 -2.54 -3.26 6.50
CA ASP A 33 -1.22 -3.79 6.87
C ASP A 33 -0.18 -2.68 7.06
N ILE A 34 -0.17 -1.66 6.18
CA ILE A 34 0.74 -0.51 6.30
C ILE A 34 0.49 0.23 7.62
N ARG A 35 -0.78 0.39 8.01
CA ARG A 35 -1.14 1.00 9.29
C ARG A 35 -0.68 0.17 10.48
N GLU A 36 -0.79 -1.15 10.40
CA GLU A 36 -0.33 -2.04 11.46
C GLU A 36 1.20 -1.99 11.62
N VAL A 37 1.94 -1.93 10.51
CA VAL A 37 3.41 -1.88 10.52
C VAL A 37 3.94 -0.53 11.00
N THR A 38 3.38 0.58 10.52
CA THR A 38 3.92 1.92 10.77
C THR A 38 3.26 2.65 11.94
N GLY A 39 2.09 2.18 12.39
CA GLY A 39 1.26 2.87 13.39
C GLY A 39 0.52 4.11 12.86
N ASP A 40 0.68 4.45 11.57
CA ASP A 40 -0.02 5.56 10.88
C ASP A 40 -0.27 5.19 9.41
N TYR A 41 -0.76 6.10 8.57
CA TYR A 41 -0.99 5.89 7.14
C TYR A 41 0.21 6.28 6.27
N ASN A 42 1.44 6.18 6.79
CA ASN A 42 2.65 6.63 6.09
C ASN A 42 3.27 5.51 5.25
N VAL A 43 2.88 5.42 3.98
CA VAL A 43 3.46 4.46 3.01
C VAL A 43 4.97 4.67 2.82
N GLU A 44 5.45 5.92 2.87
CA GLU A 44 6.88 6.25 2.70
C GLU A 44 7.73 5.87 3.92
N ALA A 45 7.10 5.55 5.06
CA ALA A 45 7.81 5.02 6.22
C ALA A 45 8.12 3.52 6.10
N VAL A 46 7.55 2.84 5.09
CA VAL A 46 7.82 1.43 4.80
C VAL A 46 8.92 1.34 3.76
N ASP A 47 9.95 0.52 4.02
CA ASP A 47 10.98 0.26 3.02
C ASP A 47 10.37 -0.33 1.74
N ALA A 48 10.88 0.07 0.56
CA ALA A 48 10.30 -0.34 -0.71
C ALA A 48 10.17 -1.87 -0.88
N ALA A 49 11.16 -2.64 -0.41
CA ALA A 49 11.10 -4.10 -0.46
C ALA A 49 10.01 -4.68 0.45
N GLU A 50 9.81 -4.08 1.63
CA GLU A 50 8.74 -4.47 2.55
C GLU A 50 7.38 -4.09 2.00
N PHE A 51 7.24 -2.87 1.45
CA PHE A 51 6.03 -2.42 0.77
C PHE A 51 5.60 -3.42 -0.32
N TRP A 52 6.49 -3.78 -1.23
CA TRP A 52 6.18 -4.74 -2.28
C TRP A 52 5.90 -6.15 -1.76
N THR A 53 6.50 -6.53 -0.63
CA THR A 53 6.17 -7.78 0.05
C THR A 53 4.74 -7.76 0.59
N VAL A 54 4.30 -6.64 1.18
CA VAL A 54 2.90 -6.45 1.63
C VAL A 54 1.95 -6.49 0.43
N VAL A 55 2.23 -5.72 -0.62
CA VAL A 55 1.41 -5.69 -1.84
C VAL A 55 1.26 -7.08 -2.46
N ALA A 56 2.34 -7.84 -2.58
CA ALA A 56 2.32 -9.17 -3.18
C ALA A 56 1.50 -10.19 -2.37
N ARG A 57 1.37 -10.04 -1.05
CA ARG A 57 0.53 -10.90 -0.21
C ARG A 57 -0.97 -10.71 -0.46
N HIS A 58 -1.35 -9.53 -0.95
CA HIS A 58 -2.74 -9.13 -1.19
C HIS A 58 -3.10 -9.06 -2.68
N ALA A 59 -2.35 -9.77 -3.52
CA ALA A 59 -2.73 -10.00 -4.91
C ALA A 59 -3.97 -10.93 -4.98
N ARG A 60 -4.87 -10.66 -5.93
CA ARG A 60 -6.13 -11.38 -6.15
C ARG A 60 -6.00 -12.57 -7.10
#